data_AF-A0A356VS34-F1
#
_entry.id   AF-A0A356VS34-F1
#
_cell.length_a   1.000
_cell.length_b   1.000
_cell.length_c   1.000
_cell.angle_alpha   90.00
_cell.angle_beta   90.00
_cell.angle_gamma   90.00
#
_symmetry.space_group_name_H-M   'P 1'
#
loop_
_entity.id
_entity.type
_entity.pdbx_description
1 polymer ?
#
loop_
_entity_poly.entity_id
_entity_poly.type
_entity_poly.pdbx_seq_one_letter_code
_entity_poly.pdbx_strand_id
1 'polypeptide(L)'
;MIIHFIVVGQKMPKWVQDGYYEYEKRLPKSCQLKLVELPMATRGKTGSVEKYKQQEAKRIEEAIPKGSMLVILDENGQQPSTLKFANKLEEWLASGQDIALVVGGPDGLSAELIAKASWKWSLSKLTLPHPLVRVMVAEQIYRGWSVIQNHPYHRE
;
A
#
# COMPACT_ATOMS: atom_id res chain seq x y z
N MET A 1 -5.93 -10.35 -10.71
CA MET A 1 -5.48 -10.01 -9.35
C MET A 1 -5.90 -8.59 -9.04
N ILE A 2 -6.38 -8.35 -7.82
CA ILE A 2 -6.68 -7.03 -7.28
C ILE A 2 -5.71 -6.72 -6.14
N ILE A 3 -5.09 -5.55 -6.21
CA ILE A 3 -4.33 -4.96 -5.11
C ILE A 3 -5.27 -4.00 -4.38
N HIS A 4 -5.76 -4.42 -3.23
CA HIS A 4 -6.53 -3.61 -2.31
C HIS A 4 -5.58 -2.69 -1.55
N PHE A 5 -5.47 -1.44 -1.98
CA PHE A 5 -4.63 -0.43 -1.35
C PHE A 5 -5.37 0.22 -0.18
N ILE A 6 -5.20 -0.38 0.98
CA ILE A 6 -5.88 -0.01 2.23
C ILE A 6 -5.03 1.03 2.95
N VAL A 7 -5.58 2.23 3.14
CA VAL A 7 -4.85 3.37 3.67
C VAL A 7 -5.60 4.01 4.83
N VAL A 8 -4.91 4.27 5.93
CA VAL A 8 -5.48 5.02 7.05
C VAL A 8 -5.29 6.52 6.83
N GLY A 9 -6.41 7.25 6.79
CA GLY A 9 -6.47 8.65 6.43
C GLY A 9 -7.41 8.86 5.24
N GLN A 10 -8.17 9.95 5.28
CA GLN A 10 -9.18 10.32 4.28
C GLN A 10 -8.96 11.76 3.85
N LYS A 11 -9.68 12.21 2.81
CA LYS A 11 -9.72 13.61 2.36
C LYS A 11 -8.35 14.14 1.92
N MET A 12 -7.67 13.39 1.05
CA MET A 12 -6.41 13.87 0.48
C MET A 12 -6.62 15.12 -0.40
N PRO A 13 -5.64 16.04 -0.48
CA PRO A 13 -5.68 17.15 -1.42
C PRO A 13 -5.92 16.69 -2.86
N LYS A 14 -6.56 17.54 -3.68
CA LYS A 14 -6.91 17.21 -5.07
C LYS A 14 -5.70 16.71 -5.88
N TRP A 15 -4.54 17.34 -5.74
CA TRP A 15 -3.32 16.93 -6.48
C TRP A 15 -2.88 15.50 -6.17
N VAL A 16 -3.13 15.02 -4.94
CA VAL A 16 -2.80 13.64 -4.53
C VAL A 16 -3.76 12.65 -5.15
N GLN A 17 -5.05 12.99 -5.15
CA GLN A 17 -6.08 12.17 -5.78
C GLN A 17 -5.81 12.07 -7.28
N ASP A 18 -5.59 13.21 -7.94
CA ASP A 18 -5.27 13.27 -9.36
C ASP A 18 -4.00 12.46 -9.68
N GLY A 19 -2.94 12.60 -8.87
CA GLY A 19 -1.70 11.85 -9.02
C GLY A 19 -1.87 10.33 -8.82
N TYR A 20 -2.68 9.92 -7.85
CA TYR A 20 -3.01 8.50 -7.64
C TYR A 20 -3.79 7.93 -8.85
N TYR A 21 -4.87 8.60 -9.25
CA TYR A 21 -5.73 8.15 -10.35
C TYR A 21 -5.05 8.22 -11.71
N GLU A 22 -4.04 9.06 -11.88
CA GLU A 22 -3.22 9.09 -13.10
C GLU A 22 -2.53 7.75 -13.37
N TYR A 23 -2.07 7.05 -12.33
CA TYR A 23 -1.41 5.76 -12.45
C TYR A 23 -2.39 4.59 -12.34
N GLU A 24 -3.37 4.69 -11.46
CA GLU A 24 -4.39 3.64 -11.29
C GLU A 24 -5.12 3.35 -12.61
N LYS A 25 -5.57 4.39 -13.33
CA LYS A 25 -6.30 4.21 -14.60
C LYS A 25 -5.48 3.57 -15.72
N ARG A 26 -4.14 3.56 -15.61
CA ARG A 26 -3.23 2.98 -16.62
C ARG A 26 -3.02 1.49 -16.41
N LEU A 27 -3.40 0.95 -15.25
CA LEU A 27 -3.28 -0.47 -14.95
C LEU A 27 -4.38 -1.28 -15.66
N PRO A 28 -4.05 -2.47 -16.20
CA PRO A 28 -5.02 -3.30 -16.93
C PRO A 28 -5.95 -4.07 -15.98
N LYS A 29 -7.00 -4.67 -16.54
CA LYS A 29 -7.92 -5.54 -15.75
C LYS A 29 -7.23 -6.75 -15.11
N SER A 30 -6.09 -7.21 -15.64
CA SER A 30 -5.31 -8.31 -15.07
C SER A 30 -4.60 -7.94 -13.75
N CYS A 31 -4.32 -6.65 -13.54
CA CYS A 31 -3.67 -6.10 -12.34
C CYS A 31 -4.39 -4.81 -11.92
N GLN A 32 -5.38 -4.89 -11.04
CA GLN A 32 -6.15 -3.71 -10.62
C GLN A 32 -5.60 -3.13 -9.31
N LEU A 33 -5.59 -1.81 -9.17
CA LEU A 33 -5.28 -1.14 -7.91
C LEU A 33 -6.55 -0.47 -7.38
N LYS A 34 -7.08 -0.94 -6.23
CA LYS A 34 -8.31 -0.40 -5.64
C LYS A 34 -8.02 0.31 -4.33
N LEU A 35 -8.27 1.62 -4.29
CA LEU A 35 -8.13 2.42 -3.07
C LEU A 35 -9.24 2.09 -2.07
N VAL A 36 -8.86 1.82 -0.82
CA VAL A 36 -9.77 1.65 0.32
C VAL A 36 -9.32 2.60 1.43
N GLU A 37 -10.07 3.68 1.65
CA GLU A 37 -9.71 4.69 2.65
C GLU A 37 -10.41 4.43 3.98
N LEU A 38 -9.62 4.28 5.04
CA LEU A 38 -10.11 4.06 6.40
C LEU A 38 -9.97 5.34 7.24
N PRO A 39 -10.93 5.63 8.13
CA PRO A 39 -10.81 6.75 9.05
C PRO A 39 -9.69 6.49 10.07
N MET A 40 -9.00 7.56 10.46
CA MET A 40 -8.02 7.52 11.55
C MET A 40 -8.69 7.24 12.90
N ALA A 41 -7.94 6.73 13.87
CA ALA A 41 -8.42 6.57 15.23
C ALA A 41 -8.91 7.90 15.82
N THR A 42 -9.97 7.84 16.62
CA THR A 42 -10.48 9.02 17.31
C THR A 42 -9.55 9.36 18.47
N ARG A 43 -8.83 10.46 18.36
CA ARG A 43 -7.88 10.91 19.38
C ARG A 43 -8.61 11.60 20.54
N GLY A 44 -8.37 11.15 21.76
CA GLY A 44 -8.93 11.70 22.99
C GLY A 44 -7.84 12.19 23.95
N LYS A 45 -8.23 12.95 25.00
CA LYS A 45 -7.27 13.54 25.97
C LYS A 45 -6.45 12.51 26.75
N THR A 46 -6.92 11.27 26.85
CA THR A 46 -6.31 10.19 27.66
C THR A 46 -5.93 8.94 26.85
N GLY A 47 -6.02 8.99 25.52
CA GLY A 47 -5.67 7.85 24.68
C GLY A 47 -4.16 7.71 24.51
N SER A 48 -3.67 6.47 24.51
CA SER A 48 -2.28 6.15 24.18
C SER A 48 -2.16 5.85 22.68
N VAL A 49 -0.95 6.05 22.13
CA VAL A 49 -0.60 5.69 20.75
C VAL A 49 -0.98 4.23 20.45
N GLU A 50 -0.69 3.33 21.38
CA GLU A 50 -1.00 1.90 21.23
C GLU A 50 -2.52 1.65 21.06
N LYS A 51 -3.37 2.33 21.83
CA LYS A 51 -4.82 2.21 21.68
C LYS A 51 -5.30 2.70 20.31
N TYR A 52 -4.69 3.77 19.78
CA TYR A 52 -5.02 4.28 18.45
C TYR A 52 -4.63 3.29 17.35
N LYS A 53 -3.41 2.73 17.43
CA LYS A 53 -2.93 1.71 16.52
C LYS A 53 -3.80 0.45 16.53
N GLN A 54 -4.29 0.03 17.70
CA GLN A 54 -5.20 -1.11 17.82
C GLN A 54 -6.59 -0.83 17.21
N GLN A 55 -7.13 0.37 17.39
CA GLN A 55 -8.39 0.77 16.74
C GLN A 55 -8.26 0.77 15.22
N GLU A 56 -7.14 1.30 14.70
CA GLU A 56 -6.85 1.31 13.27
C GLU A 56 -6.61 -0.11 12.74
N ALA A 57 -5.88 -0.95 13.48
CA ALA A 57 -5.64 -2.34 13.12
C ALA A 57 -6.94 -3.13 12.96
N LYS A 58 -7.91 -2.96 13.87
CA LYS A 58 -9.22 -3.61 13.74
C LYS A 58 -9.93 -3.22 12.43
N ARG A 59 -9.94 -1.93 12.10
CA ARG A 59 -10.55 -1.43 10.85
C ARG A 59 -9.83 -1.95 9.61
N ILE A 60 -8.49 -2.03 9.68
CA ILE A 60 -7.68 -2.61 8.61
C ILE A 60 -8.02 -4.09 8.44
N GLU A 61 -8.06 -4.87 9.52
CA GLU A 61 -8.39 -6.30 9.47
C GLU A 61 -9.79 -6.56 8.90
N GLU A 62 -10.77 -5.72 9.24
CA GLU A 62 -12.12 -5.78 8.65
C GLU A 62 -12.14 -5.42 7.14
N ALA A 63 -11.20 -4.60 6.68
CA ALA A 63 -11.09 -4.18 5.28
C ALA A 63 -10.28 -5.16 4.41
N ILE A 64 -9.47 -6.04 5.01
CA ILE A 64 -8.68 -7.04 4.30
C ILE A 64 -9.62 -8.11 3.72
N PRO A 65 -9.67 -8.28 2.38
CA PRO A 65 -10.47 -9.34 1.77
C PRO A 65 -10.00 -10.72 2.22
N LYS A 66 -10.93 -11.63 2.46
CA LYS A 66 -10.62 -13.02 2.83
C LYS A 66 -9.74 -13.67 1.76
N GLY A 67 -8.67 -14.33 2.20
CA GLY A 67 -7.73 -15.02 1.32
C GLY A 67 -6.75 -14.10 0.60
N SER A 68 -6.75 -12.79 0.83
CA SER A 68 -5.71 -11.90 0.30
C SER A 68 -4.39 -12.03 1.06
N MET A 69 -3.27 -11.82 0.36
CA MET A 69 -1.94 -11.77 0.98
C MET A 69 -1.73 -10.40 1.61
N LEU A 70 -1.34 -10.36 2.88
CA LEU A 70 -1.06 -9.11 3.58
C LEU A 70 0.34 -8.59 3.23
N VAL A 71 0.38 -7.42 2.63
CA VAL A 71 1.59 -6.64 2.39
C VAL A 71 1.47 -5.31 3.12
N ILE A 72 2.53 -4.86 3.78
CA ILE A 72 2.52 -3.59 4.50
C ILE A 72 3.61 -2.65 3.98
N LEU A 73 3.33 -1.35 4.06
CA LEU A 73 4.35 -0.31 4.00
C LEU A 73 4.90 -0.09 5.41
N ASP A 74 6.20 -0.26 5.57
CA ASP A 74 6.92 -0.11 6.84
C ASP A 74 8.33 0.42 6.56
N GLU A 75 8.79 1.38 7.34
CA GLU A 75 10.13 1.98 7.18
C GLU A 75 11.26 0.95 7.35
N ASN A 76 11.03 -0.09 8.15
CA ASN A 76 11.94 -1.22 8.39
C ASN A 76 11.76 -2.35 7.37
N GLY A 77 10.90 -2.16 6.36
CA GLY A 77 10.69 -3.09 5.27
C GLY A 77 11.87 -3.19 4.29
N GLN A 78 11.74 -4.10 3.33
CA GLN A 78 12.71 -4.25 2.25
C GLN A 78 12.63 -3.04 1.31
N GLN A 79 13.79 -2.60 0.79
CA GLN A 79 13.91 -1.52 -0.21
C GLN A 79 14.34 -2.13 -1.55
N PRO A 80 13.43 -2.82 -2.27
CA PRO A 80 13.79 -3.43 -3.55
C PRO A 80 14.10 -2.34 -4.59
N SER A 81 14.99 -2.66 -5.54
CA SER A 81 15.04 -1.92 -6.80
C SER A 81 13.77 -2.16 -7.61
N THR A 82 13.50 -1.32 -8.61
CA THR A 82 12.35 -1.47 -9.51
C THR A 82 12.26 -2.88 -10.11
N LEU A 83 13.38 -3.45 -10.59
CA LEU A 83 13.41 -4.80 -11.16
C LEU A 83 13.06 -5.88 -10.12
N LYS A 84 13.62 -5.78 -8.90
CA LYS A 84 13.28 -6.72 -7.82
C LYS A 84 11.82 -6.63 -7.40
N PHE A 85 11.27 -5.41 -7.38
CA PHE A 85 9.85 -5.19 -7.12
C PHE A 85 8.97 -5.74 -8.26
N ALA A 86 9.37 -5.56 -9.52
CA ALA A 86 8.67 -6.11 -10.68
C ALA A 86 8.61 -7.65 -10.62
N ASN A 87 9.72 -8.32 -10.29
CA ASN A 87 9.73 -9.77 -10.08
C ASN A 87 8.77 -10.18 -8.96
N LYS A 88 8.73 -9.41 -7.86
CA LYS A 88 7.81 -9.70 -6.75
C LYS A 88 6.35 -9.52 -7.16
N LEU A 89 6.06 -8.50 -7.95
CA LEU A 89 4.73 -8.25 -8.51
C LEU A 89 4.32 -9.33 -9.52
N GLU A 90 5.27 -9.87 -10.29
CA GLU A 90 5.05 -11.00 -11.21
C GLU A 90 4.69 -12.28 -10.45
N GLU A 91 5.39 -12.57 -9.34
CA GLU A 91 5.02 -13.68 -8.44
C GLU A 91 3.58 -13.54 -7.92
N TRP A 92 3.19 -12.33 -7.51
CA TRP A 92 1.82 -12.06 -7.07
C TRP A 92 0.80 -12.30 -8.19
N LEU A 93 1.07 -11.79 -9.39
CA LEU A 93 0.20 -12.00 -10.56
C LEU A 93 0.04 -13.49 -10.89
N ALA A 94 1.14 -14.24 -10.89
CA ALA A 94 1.14 -15.67 -11.17
C ALA A 94 0.39 -16.49 -10.11
N SER A 95 0.41 -16.06 -8.84
CA SER A 95 -0.35 -16.72 -7.76
C SER A 95 -1.87 -16.61 -7.92
N GLY A 96 -2.35 -15.58 -8.64
CA GLY A 96 -3.76 -15.26 -8.76
C GLY A 96 -4.41 -14.74 -7.46
N GLN A 97 -3.67 -14.71 -6.35
CA GLN A 97 -4.15 -14.25 -5.04
C GLN A 97 -4.21 -12.72 -5.00
N ASP A 98 -5.30 -12.17 -4.47
CA ASP A 98 -5.41 -10.73 -4.26
C ASP A 98 -4.43 -10.26 -3.16
N ILE A 99 -4.01 -9.01 -3.25
CA ILE A 99 -3.05 -8.41 -2.32
C ILE A 99 -3.77 -7.36 -1.47
N ALA A 100 -3.65 -7.44 -0.15
CA ALA A 100 -4.01 -6.36 0.76
C ALA A 100 -2.75 -5.55 1.07
N LEU A 101 -2.57 -4.42 0.37
CA LEU A 101 -1.45 -3.51 0.54
C LEU A 101 -1.83 -2.40 1.53
N VAL A 102 -1.28 -2.45 2.74
CA VAL A 102 -1.68 -1.60 3.85
C VAL A 102 -0.68 -0.48 4.12
N VAL A 103 -1.19 0.75 4.30
CA VAL A 103 -0.45 1.91 4.84
C VAL A 103 -1.12 2.34 6.13
N GLY A 104 -0.34 2.39 7.21
CA GLY A 104 -0.81 2.76 8.54
C GLY A 104 -1.18 4.22 8.68
N GLY A 105 -1.64 4.59 9.88
CA GLY A 105 -1.82 5.97 10.32
C GLY A 105 -0.50 6.67 10.63
N PRO A 106 -0.51 7.96 11.02
CA PRO A 106 0.71 8.70 11.36
C PRO A 106 1.52 8.05 12.50
N ASP A 107 0.90 7.20 13.31
CA ASP A 107 1.54 6.44 14.38
C ASP A 107 2.04 5.03 13.94
N GLY A 108 1.91 4.71 12.65
CA GLY A 108 2.28 3.43 12.06
C GLY A 108 1.25 2.30 12.30
N LEU A 109 1.65 1.06 12.01
CA LEU A 109 0.82 -0.14 12.15
C LEU A 109 1.04 -0.83 13.51
N SER A 110 0.01 -1.52 14.02
CA SER A 110 0.16 -2.31 15.27
C SER A 110 1.17 -3.44 15.10
N ALA A 111 1.80 -3.85 16.20
CA ALA A 111 2.81 -4.90 16.18
C ALA A 111 2.25 -6.24 15.66
N GLU A 112 1.00 -6.55 16.00
CA GLU A 112 0.33 -7.78 15.56
C GLU A 112 0.14 -7.79 14.04
N LEU A 113 -0.25 -6.66 13.45
CA LEU A 113 -0.44 -6.56 12.00
C LEU A 113 0.91 -6.64 11.27
N ILE A 114 1.95 -6.02 11.83
CA ILE A 114 3.33 -6.12 11.31
C ILE A 114 3.83 -7.57 11.35
N ALA A 115 3.49 -8.33 12.39
CA ALA A 115 3.89 -9.74 12.52
C ALA A 115 3.17 -10.66 11.53
N LYS A 116 1.93 -10.33 11.13
CA LYS A 116 1.14 -11.10 10.15
C LYS A 116 1.53 -10.83 8.70
N ALA A 117 2.26 -9.76 8.41
CA ALA A 117 2.57 -9.35 7.05
C ALA A 117 3.48 -10.37 6.34
N SER A 118 3.04 -10.84 5.17
CA SER A 118 3.83 -11.75 4.32
C SER A 118 4.97 -11.03 3.63
N TRP A 119 4.82 -9.71 3.40
CA TRP A 119 5.90 -8.87 2.89
C TRP A 119 5.82 -7.46 3.49
N LYS A 120 7.00 -6.88 3.75
CA LYS A 120 7.16 -5.53 4.29
C LYS A 120 7.95 -4.70 3.30
N TRP A 121 7.36 -3.61 2.83
CA TRP A 121 7.94 -2.74 1.82
C TRP A 121 8.30 -1.39 2.43
N SER A 122 9.56 -0.98 2.25
CA SER A 122 10.03 0.37 2.56
C SER A 122 10.24 1.14 1.26
N LEU A 123 9.57 2.28 1.12
CA LEU A 123 9.74 3.17 -0.05
C LEU A 123 11.01 4.00 0.03
N SER A 124 11.48 4.27 1.25
CA SER A 124 12.62 5.14 1.50
C SER A 124 13.13 4.96 2.93
N LYS A 125 14.40 5.32 3.15
CA LYS A 125 14.95 5.58 4.49
C LYS A 125 14.37 6.84 5.13
N LEU A 126 13.77 7.72 4.33
CA LEU A 126 13.15 8.96 4.79
C LEU A 126 11.72 8.71 5.27
N THR A 127 11.30 9.48 6.28
CA THR A 127 9.91 9.54 6.69
C THR A 127 9.10 10.30 5.62
N LEU A 128 8.28 9.56 4.88
CA LEU A 128 7.44 10.14 3.81
C LEU A 128 6.05 10.48 4.36
N PRO A 129 5.49 11.65 4.01
CA PRO A 129 4.12 11.98 4.37
C PRO A 129 3.14 11.11 3.58
N HIS A 130 2.04 10.69 4.21
CA HIS A 130 1.04 9.80 3.60
C HIS A 130 0.52 10.23 2.22
N PRO A 131 0.27 11.53 1.95
CA PRO A 131 -0.04 12.01 0.61
C PRO A 131 0.94 11.54 -0.47
N LEU A 132 2.25 11.65 -0.21
CA LEU A 132 3.28 11.24 -1.18
C LEU A 132 3.35 9.72 -1.30
N VAL A 133 3.21 9.00 -0.18
CA VAL A 133 3.17 7.53 -0.18
C VAL A 133 2.08 7.01 -1.12
N ARG A 134 0.89 7.62 -1.14
CA ARG A 134 -0.19 7.18 -2.06
C ARG A 134 0.19 7.29 -3.52
N VAL A 135 0.73 8.43 -3.93
CA VAL A 135 1.11 8.66 -5.34
C VAL A 135 2.28 7.76 -5.72
N MET A 136 3.29 7.65 -4.85
CA MET A 136 4.46 6.81 -5.09
C MET A 136 4.09 5.32 -5.20
N VAL A 137 3.23 4.81 -4.34
CA VAL A 137 2.79 3.41 -4.43
C VAL A 137 2.08 3.14 -5.75
N ALA A 138 1.14 4.00 -6.16
CA ALA A 138 0.43 3.83 -7.42
C ALA A 138 1.39 3.88 -8.62
N GLU A 139 2.32 4.83 -8.61
CA GLU A 139 3.35 4.97 -9.65
C GLU A 139 4.26 3.73 -9.72
N GLN A 140 4.75 3.25 -8.56
CA GLN A 140 5.67 2.12 -8.50
C GLN A 140 4.99 0.80 -8.87
N ILE A 141 3.72 0.61 -8.53
CA ILE A 141 2.92 -0.54 -9.00
C ILE A 141 2.78 -0.49 -10.53
N TYR A 142 2.43 0.66 -11.09
CA TYR A 142 2.36 0.84 -12.54
C TYR A 142 3.72 0.62 -13.21
N ARG A 143 4.81 1.13 -12.62
CA ARG A 143 6.17 0.94 -13.11
C ARG A 143 6.59 -0.53 -13.07
N GLY A 144 6.36 -1.22 -11.96
CA GLY A 144 6.62 -2.65 -11.83
C GLY A 144 5.85 -3.45 -12.87
N TRP A 145 4.56 -3.15 -13.05
CA TRP A 145 3.76 -3.76 -14.11
C TRP A 145 4.32 -3.47 -15.51
N SER A 146 4.75 -2.23 -15.77
CA SER A 146 5.32 -1.83 -17.06
C SER A 146 6.60 -2.59 -17.39
N VAL A 147 7.42 -2.93 -16.38
CA VAL A 147 8.61 -3.79 -16.54
C VAL A 147 8.19 -5.19 -16.98
N ILE A 148 7.22 -5.81 -16.29
CA ILE A 148 6.73 -7.16 -16.61
C ILE A 148 6.21 -7.24 -18.05
N GLN A 149 5.56 -6.18 -18.53
CA GLN A 149 5.01 -6.12 -19.88
C GLN A 149 6.01 -5.66 -20.96
N ASN A 150 7.28 -5.43 -20.61
CA ASN A 150 8.27 -4.81 -21.51
C ASN A 150 7.77 -3.49 -22.14
N HIS A 151 7.03 -2.69 -21.37
CA HIS A 151 6.40 -1.46 -21.84
C HIS A 151 7.41 -0.29 -21.84
N PRO A 152 7.43 0.60 -22.86
CA PRO A 152 8.39 1.71 -23.00
C PRO A 152 8.37 2.79 -21.89
N TYR A 153 7.49 2.65 -20.90
CA TYR A 153 7.42 3.56 -19.75
C TYR A 153 8.61 3.33 -18.82
N HIS A 154 9.05 2.07 -18.71
CA HIS A 154 10.33 1.79 -18.11
C HIS A 154 11.43 2.06 -19.15
N ARG A 155 12.24 3.07 -18.86
CA ARG A 155 13.51 3.34 -19.55
C ARG A 155 14.59 3.07 -18.52
N GLU A 156 15.41 2.05 -18.77
CA GLU A 156 16.64 1.83 -18.00
C GLU A 156 17.66 2.95 -18.27
#